data_AF-A0A964NMD5-F1
#
_entry.id   AF-A0A964NMD5-F1
#
_cell.length_a   1.000
_cell.length_b   1.000
_cell.length_c   1.000
_cell.angle_alpha   90.00
_cell.angle_beta   90.00
_cell.angle_gamma   90.00
#
_symmetry.space_group_name_H-M   'P 1'
#
loop_
_entity.id
_entity.type
_entity.pdbx_description
1 polymer ?
#
loop_
_entity_poly.entity_id
_entity_poly.type
_entity_poly.pdbx_seq_one_letter_code
_entity_poly.pdbx_strand_id
1 'polypeptide(L)'
;MLLTTPLLGGCGDRYSTLPVPGVPATEMPVLDQSITSSSLEQARRGMGNHTWFWTRGGGPAQIHYSTADGRDFVWLVGERRILAGQWRVESNTSANGQVMTQICLRYPGVRRQDLSDSWLCRPAGTMFMEMQEREGGDPLRFSGRTQAKFVLTATPANLAEVEGRVAATPENLGY
;
A
#
# COMPACT_ATOMS: atom_id res chain seq x y z
N MET A 1 -53.09 28.84 18.78
CA MET A 1 -51.63 28.92 18.95
C MET A 1 -51.14 27.52 19.30
N LEU A 2 -50.58 26.80 18.33
CA LEU A 2 -49.88 25.53 18.47
C LEU A 2 -48.78 25.56 17.41
N LEU A 3 -47.53 25.58 17.87
CA LEU A 3 -46.32 25.64 17.05
C LEU A 3 -45.96 24.20 16.62
N THR A 4 -45.87 23.96 15.32
CA THR A 4 -45.22 22.78 14.75
C THR A 4 -44.03 23.22 13.92
N THR A 5 -42.85 22.85 14.39
CA THR A 5 -41.53 23.06 13.77
C THR A 5 -41.38 22.20 12.51
N PRO A 6 -40.82 22.73 11.40
CA PRO A 6 -40.46 21.94 10.24
C PRO A 6 -39.12 21.23 10.48
N LEU A 7 -39.10 19.91 10.24
CA LEU A 7 -37.87 19.13 10.14
C LEU A 7 -37.07 19.59 8.92
N LEU A 8 -35.87 20.06 9.19
CA LEU A 8 -34.77 20.24 8.24
C LEU A 8 -34.42 18.90 7.58
N GLY A 9 -34.32 18.91 6.26
CA GLY A 9 -33.74 17.83 5.47
C GLY A 9 -33.24 18.40 4.16
N GLY A 10 -32.19 19.22 4.24
CA GLY A 10 -31.54 19.82 3.08
C GLY A 10 -30.89 18.78 2.18
N CYS A 11 -31.06 18.97 0.87
CA CYS A 11 -30.31 18.31 -0.19
C CYS A 11 -28.81 18.60 -0.08
N GLY A 12 -27.97 17.60 -0.39
CA GLY A 12 -26.55 17.82 -0.56
C GLY A 12 -25.74 16.53 -0.67
N ASP A 13 -25.77 15.91 -1.85
CA ASP A 13 -24.75 14.98 -2.31
C ASP A 13 -23.34 15.55 -2.06
N ARG A 14 -22.57 14.95 -1.16
CA ARG A 14 -21.10 14.97 -1.21
C ARG A 14 -20.55 13.68 -0.61
N TYR A 15 -20.11 12.79 -1.50
CA TYR A 15 -19.10 11.77 -1.21
C TYR A 15 -17.97 12.43 -0.44
N SER A 16 -17.94 12.24 0.88
CA SER A 16 -16.82 12.66 1.72
C SER A 16 -15.79 11.54 1.69
N THR A 17 -14.77 11.70 0.84
CA THR A 17 -13.59 10.84 0.74
C THR A 17 -12.52 11.23 1.78
N LEU A 18 -12.94 11.48 3.02
CA LEU A 18 -12.00 11.65 4.13
C LEU A 18 -11.77 10.28 4.78
N PRO A 19 -10.51 9.86 5.04
CA PRO A 19 -10.24 8.68 5.85
C PRO A 19 -10.87 8.87 7.22
N VAL A 20 -11.75 7.95 7.62
CA VAL A 20 -12.35 7.93 8.96
C VAL A 20 -11.32 7.29 9.90
N PRO A 21 -10.80 8.00 10.92
CA PRO A 21 -9.89 7.39 11.89
C PRO A 21 -10.58 6.22 12.60
N GLY A 22 -9.95 5.04 12.61
CA GLY A 22 -10.43 3.86 13.35
C GLY A 22 -11.08 2.75 12.51
N VAL A 23 -10.97 2.77 11.17
CA VAL A 23 -11.32 1.59 10.36
C VAL A 23 -10.13 0.61 10.36
N PRO A 24 -10.25 -0.58 10.97
CA PRO A 24 -9.16 -1.55 11.03
C PRO A 24 -8.85 -2.14 9.65
N ALA A 25 -7.59 -2.55 9.44
CA ALA A 25 -7.14 -3.23 8.22
C ALA A 25 -8.07 -4.41 7.87
N THR A 26 -8.66 -4.39 6.69
CA THR A 26 -9.60 -5.44 6.25
C THR A 26 -8.85 -6.72 5.89
N GLU A 27 -9.24 -7.84 6.50
CA GLU A 27 -8.76 -9.19 6.15
C GLU A 27 -9.29 -9.60 4.76
N MET A 28 -8.42 -10.16 3.91
CA MET A 28 -8.75 -10.46 2.51
C MET A 28 -9.29 -11.89 2.27
N PRO A 29 -10.30 -12.09 1.40
CA PRO A 29 -10.91 -13.38 1.16
C PRO A 29 -10.03 -14.35 0.33
N VAL A 30 -10.20 -15.64 0.63
CA VAL A 30 -9.50 -16.86 0.15
C VAL A 30 -8.79 -16.74 -1.22
N LEU A 31 -7.47 -16.98 -1.19
CA LEU A 31 -6.47 -16.92 -2.29
C LEU A 31 -6.99 -17.27 -3.69
N ASP A 32 -7.62 -18.42 -3.89
CA ASP A 32 -7.97 -18.91 -5.23
C ASP A 32 -9.04 -18.05 -5.92
N GLN A 33 -10.03 -17.54 -5.18
CA GLN A 33 -11.03 -16.62 -5.74
C GLN A 33 -10.41 -15.24 -6.02
N SER A 34 -9.52 -14.75 -5.17
CA SER A 34 -8.85 -13.46 -5.38
C SER A 34 -7.93 -13.48 -6.61
N ILE A 35 -7.25 -14.61 -6.87
CA ILE A 35 -6.38 -14.81 -8.04
C ILE A 35 -7.19 -14.89 -9.33
N THR A 36 -8.33 -15.60 -9.30
CA THR A 36 -9.16 -15.84 -10.49
C THR A 36 -10.14 -14.72 -10.82
N SER A 37 -10.51 -13.85 -9.86
CA SER A 37 -11.53 -12.81 -10.06
C SER A 37 -11.01 -11.36 -10.04
N SER A 38 -9.74 -11.11 -9.72
CA SER A 38 -9.20 -9.75 -9.71
C SER A 38 -9.15 -9.17 -11.12
N SER A 39 -10.05 -8.23 -11.42
CA SER A 39 -9.94 -7.43 -12.65
C SER A 39 -8.71 -6.50 -12.61
N LEU A 40 -8.22 -6.11 -13.79
CA LEU A 40 -7.16 -5.09 -13.93
C LEU A 40 -7.48 -3.82 -13.11
N GLU A 41 -8.71 -3.36 -13.21
CA GLU A 41 -9.20 -2.16 -12.52
C GLU A 41 -9.22 -2.32 -11.00
N GLN A 42 -9.66 -3.47 -10.48
CA GLN A 42 -9.60 -3.73 -9.05
C GLN A 42 -8.16 -3.80 -8.54
N ALA A 43 -7.25 -4.45 -9.27
CA ALA A 43 -5.85 -4.51 -8.89
C ALA A 43 -5.18 -3.12 -8.91
N ARG A 44 -5.50 -2.28 -9.92
CA ARG A 44 -5.02 -0.90 -9.98
C ARG A 44 -5.50 -0.07 -8.80
N ARG A 45 -6.78 -0.17 -8.44
CA ARG A 45 -7.33 0.53 -7.25
C ARG A 45 -6.78 -0.02 -5.94
N GLY A 46 -6.51 -1.33 -5.88
CA GLY A 46 -5.93 -1.97 -4.70
C GLY A 46 -4.47 -1.57 -4.44
N MET A 47 -3.72 -1.26 -5.49
CA MET A 47 -2.33 -0.81 -5.37
C MET A 47 -2.22 0.71 -5.24
N GLY A 48 -2.88 1.46 -6.13
CA GLY A 48 -2.67 2.89 -6.26
C GLY A 48 -3.13 3.67 -5.03
N ASN A 49 -2.30 4.60 -4.58
CA ASN A 49 -2.49 5.43 -3.40
C ASN A 49 -2.69 4.62 -2.10
N HIS A 50 -1.84 3.62 -1.87
CA HIS A 50 -1.86 2.84 -0.64
C HIS A 50 -0.47 2.61 -0.08
N THR A 51 -0.37 2.69 1.25
CA THR A 51 0.77 2.21 2.02
C THR A 51 0.49 0.77 2.45
N TRP A 52 1.43 -0.15 2.27
CA TRP A 52 1.23 -1.56 2.60
C TRP A 52 2.46 -2.17 3.26
N PHE A 53 2.20 -3.12 4.16
CA PHE A 53 3.22 -3.80 4.92
C PHE A 53 3.35 -5.25 4.47
N TRP A 54 4.57 -5.62 4.10
CA TRP A 54 4.92 -6.93 3.59
C TRP A 54 5.83 -7.65 4.56
N THR A 55 5.36 -8.79 5.06
CA THR A 55 6.14 -9.64 5.98
C THR A 55 6.28 -11.07 5.49
N ARG A 56 5.56 -11.44 4.42
CA ARG A 56 5.50 -12.81 3.91
C ARG A 56 6.33 -12.94 2.64
N GLY A 57 7.58 -13.37 2.79
CA GLY A 57 8.52 -13.59 1.67
C GLY A 57 9.90 -14.02 2.16
N GLY A 58 10.83 -14.32 1.24
CA GLY A 58 12.20 -14.73 1.59
C GLY A 58 13.14 -13.61 2.04
N GLY A 59 12.64 -12.36 2.16
CA GLY A 59 13.43 -11.17 2.49
C GLY A 59 13.04 -10.52 3.82
N PRO A 60 13.69 -9.40 4.20
CA PRO A 60 13.26 -8.61 5.35
C PRO A 60 11.84 -8.08 5.14
N ALA A 61 11.18 -7.72 6.23
CA ALA A 61 9.90 -7.04 6.14
C ALA A 61 10.07 -5.67 5.46
N GLN A 62 9.05 -5.28 4.70
CA GLN A 62 9.09 -4.15 3.78
C GLN A 62 7.84 -3.32 3.94
N ILE A 63 7.98 -2.00 3.98
CA ILE A 63 6.85 -1.08 3.95
C ILE A 63 6.90 -0.32 2.64
N HIS A 64 5.81 -0.35 1.91
CA HIS A 64 5.70 0.23 0.59
C HIS A 64 4.67 1.34 0.55
N TYR A 65 4.85 2.31 -0.33
CA TYR A 65 3.77 3.16 -0.81
C TYR A 65 3.76 3.24 -2.31
N SER A 66 2.65 2.79 -2.86
CA SER A 66 2.39 2.80 -4.28
C SER A 66 1.51 3.99 -4.60
N THR A 67 2.01 4.94 -5.40
CA THR A 67 1.25 6.10 -5.85
C THR A 67 0.25 5.70 -6.95
N ALA A 68 -0.77 6.52 -7.19
CA ALA A 68 -1.71 6.25 -8.29
C ALA A 68 -1.08 6.32 -9.69
N ASP A 69 0.06 7.02 -9.84
CA ASP A 69 0.76 7.22 -11.12
C ASP A 69 1.81 6.15 -11.45
N GLY A 70 1.90 5.06 -10.66
CA GLY A 70 2.79 3.94 -10.96
C GLY A 70 4.19 4.03 -10.34
N ARG A 71 4.44 4.97 -9.41
CA ARG A 71 5.66 4.99 -8.59
C ARG A 71 5.46 4.16 -7.34
N ASP A 72 6.52 3.52 -6.88
CA ASP A 72 6.53 2.81 -5.61
C ASP A 72 7.71 3.27 -4.76
N PHE A 73 7.51 3.39 -3.45
CA PHE A 73 8.56 3.70 -2.50
C PHE A 73 8.63 2.59 -1.48
N VAL A 74 9.79 1.96 -1.33
CA VAL A 74 9.99 0.89 -0.35
C VAL A 74 10.98 1.30 0.72
N TRP A 75 10.59 1.05 1.96
CA TRP A 75 11.42 1.14 3.14
C TRP A 75 11.60 -0.26 3.75
N LEU A 76 12.85 -0.70 3.82
CA LEU A 76 13.21 -2.02 4.30
C LEU A 76 13.60 -1.96 5.78
N VAL A 77 13.14 -2.95 6.54
CA VAL A 77 13.61 -3.15 7.91
C VAL A 77 15.13 -3.34 7.92
N GLY A 78 15.81 -2.67 8.85
CA GLY A 78 17.26 -2.60 8.95
C GLY A 78 17.89 -1.41 8.23
N GLU A 79 17.13 -0.70 7.39
CA GLU A 79 17.67 0.39 6.57
C GLU A 79 17.02 1.73 6.89
N ARG A 80 17.77 2.82 6.70
CA ARG A 80 17.21 4.18 6.72
C ARG A 80 16.80 4.64 5.33
N ARG A 81 17.36 4.02 4.29
CA ARG A 81 17.15 4.45 2.91
C ARG A 81 15.75 4.06 2.45
N ILE A 82 15.08 4.98 1.76
CA ILE A 82 13.87 4.71 0.99
C ILE A 82 14.31 4.53 -0.47
N LEU A 83 13.91 3.42 -1.08
CA LEU A 83 14.20 3.12 -2.47
C LEU A 83 13.00 3.49 -3.32
N ALA A 84 13.25 4.23 -4.39
CA ALA A 84 12.24 4.55 -5.38
C ALA A 84 12.20 3.46 -6.46
N GLY A 85 11.00 3.05 -6.82
CA GLY A 85 10.69 2.06 -7.81
C GLY A 85 9.42 2.40 -8.57
N GLN A 86 8.89 1.40 -9.23
CA GLN A 86 7.75 1.50 -10.12
C GLN A 86 6.87 0.28 -9.94
N TRP A 87 5.57 0.48 -10.11
CA TRP A 87 4.59 -0.59 -10.14
C TRP A 87 3.66 -0.45 -11.34
N ARG A 88 3.10 -1.57 -11.78
CA ARG A 88 2.05 -1.61 -12.81
C ARG A 88 1.20 -2.86 -12.66
N VAL A 89 0.03 -2.86 -13.30
CA VAL A 89 -0.84 -4.04 -13.42
C VAL A 89 -0.90 -4.45 -14.87
N GLU A 90 -0.70 -5.74 -15.11
CA GLU A 90 -0.74 -6.35 -16.43
C GLU A 90 -1.69 -7.54 -16.44
N SER A 91 -2.23 -7.87 -17.62
CA SER A 91 -2.91 -9.14 -17.84
C SER A 91 -1.98 -10.07 -18.58
N ASN A 92 -1.90 -11.31 -18.12
CA ASN A 92 -1.10 -12.35 -18.73
C ASN A 92 -1.90 -13.65 -18.80
N THR A 93 -1.50 -14.58 -19.66
CA THR A 93 -2.12 -15.89 -19.74
C THR A 93 -1.29 -16.87 -18.91
N SER A 94 -1.90 -17.52 -17.92
CA SER A 94 -1.25 -18.55 -17.12
C SER A 94 -1.02 -19.83 -17.95
N ALA A 95 -0.19 -20.75 -17.42
CA ALA A 95 0.19 -21.99 -18.11
C ALA A 95 -0.99 -22.90 -18.52
N ASN A 96 -2.15 -22.75 -17.87
CA ASN A 96 -3.40 -23.46 -18.16
C ASN A 96 -4.33 -22.69 -19.13
N GLY A 97 -3.87 -21.60 -19.74
CA GLY A 97 -4.64 -20.81 -20.70
C GLY A 97 -5.61 -19.80 -20.07
N GLN A 98 -5.65 -19.66 -18.75
CA GLN A 98 -6.52 -18.67 -18.09
C GLN A 98 -5.91 -17.28 -18.13
N VAL A 99 -6.74 -16.25 -18.34
CA VAL A 99 -6.30 -14.86 -18.19
C VAL A 99 -6.16 -14.56 -16.70
N MET A 100 -5.00 -14.03 -16.32
CA MET A 100 -4.64 -13.71 -14.95
C MET A 100 -4.14 -12.27 -14.87
N THR A 101 -4.64 -11.55 -13.87
CA THR A 101 -4.16 -10.21 -13.53
C THR A 101 -2.91 -10.32 -12.65
N GLN A 102 -1.86 -9.62 -13.01
CA GLN A 102 -0.58 -9.59 -12.31
C GLN A 102 -0.25 -8.17 -11.85
N ILE A 103 0.37 -8.06 -10.68
CA ILE A 103 1.00 -6.85 -10.18
C ILE A 103 2.51 -7.01 -10.38
N CYS A 104 3.13 -6.02 -11.02
CA CYS A 104 4.54 -6.02 -11.32
C CYS A 104 5.23 -4.89 -10.58
N LEU A 105 6.36 -5.18 -9.95
CA LEU A 105 7.22 -4.22 -9.27
C LEU A 105 8.61 -4.20 -9.88
N ARG A 106 9.26 -3.03 -9.84
CA ARG A 106 10.64 -2.83 -10.29
C ARG A 106 11.31 -1.72 -9.49
N TYR A 107 12.55 -1.91 -9.07
CA TYR A 107 13.37 -0.91 -8.38
C TYR A 107 14.70 -0.73 -9.14
N PRO A 108 14.79 0.26 -10.04
CA PRO A 108 15.97 0.44 -10.87
C PRO A 108 17.26 0.63 -10.06
N GLY A 109 18.32 -0.07 -10.45
CA GLY A 109 19.66 0.05 -9.85
C GLY A 109 19.86 -0.71 -8.53
N VAL A 110 18.87 -1.46 -8.04
CA VAL A 110 19.05 -2.32 -6.86
C VAL A 110 19.82 -3.59 -7.23
N ARG A 111 20.67 -4.07 -6.32
CA ARG A 111 21.43 -5.32 -6.46
C ARG A 111 21.25 -6.18 -5.21
N ARG A 112 20.02 -6.66 -5.00
CA ARG A 112 19.60 -7.44 -3.83
C ARG A 112 18.58 -8.49 -4.23
N GLN A 113 18.34 -9.47 -3.36
CA GLN A 113 17.48 -10.64 -3.66
C GLN A 113 16.00 -10.40 -3.37
N ASP A 114 15.70 -9.43 -2.52
CA ASP A 114 14.38 -9.07 -2.00
C ASP A 114 13.70 -7.95 -2.81
N LEU A 115 14.44 -7.29 -3.70
CA LEU A 115 13.94 -6.33 -4.69
C LEU A 115 14.58 -6.61 -6.05
N SER A 116 13.95 -6.21 -7.15
CA SER A 116 14.42 -6.52 -8.51
C SER A 116 14.66 -5.26 -9.35
N ASP A 117 15.79 -5.21 -10.06
CA ASP A 117 16.07 -4.20 -11.10
C ASP A 117 15.23 -4.42 -12.37
N SER A 118 14.73 -5.63 -12.61
CA SER A 118 13.77 -5.95 -13.68
C SER A 118 12.34 -6.01 -13.14
N TRP A 119 11.34 -5.97 -14.04
CA TRP A 119 9.95 -6.20 -13.66
C TRP A 119 9.77 -7.60 -13.09
N LEU A 120 9.34 -7.68 -11.83
CA LEU A 120 8.94 -8.91 -11.17
C LEU A 120 7.43 -8.90 -10.99
N CYS A 121 6.74 -9.80 -11.70
CA CYS A 121 5.29 -9.87 -11.74
C CYS A 121 4.76 -11.05 -10.92
N ARG A 122 3.70 -10.81 -10.16
CA ARG A 122 3.02 -11.83 -9.36
C ARG A 122 1.51 -11.76 -9.55
N PRO A 123 0.79 -12.89 -9.45
CA PRO A 123 -0.67 -12.85 -9.48
C PRO A 123 -1.21 -11.86 -8.44
N ALA A 124 -2.18 -11.02 -8.84
CA ALA A 124 -2.66 -9.94 -7.97
C ALA A 124 -3.23 -10.46 -6.65
N GLY A 125 -3.99 -11.56 -6.68
CA GLY A 125 -4.51 -12.21 -5.48
C GLY A 125 -3.42 -12.67 -4.51
N THR A 126 -2.33 -13.26 -5.03
CA THR A 126 -1.17 -13.63 -4.21
C THR A 126 -0.50 -12.41 -3.59
N MET A 127 -0.28 -11.36 -4.39
CA MET A 127 0.34 -10.12 -3.92
C MET A 127 -0.44 -9.53 -2.75
N PHE A 128 -1.76 -9.43 -2.89
CA PHE A 128 -2.61 -8.86 -1.87
C PHE A 128 -2.74 -9.74 -0.61
N MET A 129 -2.69 -11.06 -0.75
CA MET A 129 -2.69 -11.98 0.40
C MET A 129 -1.39 -11.97 1.21
N GLU A 130 -0.29 -11.56 0.58
CA GLU A 130 1.02 -11.42 1.23
C GLU A 130 1.25 -10.03 1.80
N MET A 131 0.43 -9.04 1.42
CA MET A 131 0.29 -7.78 2.15
C MET A 131 -0.41 -8.08 3.48
N GLN A 132 0.34 -7.98 4.58
CA GLN A 132 -0.22 -8.20 5.92
C GLN A 132 -1.20 -7.09 6.30
N GLU A 133 -0.86 -5.85 5.94
CA GLU A 133 -1.70 -4.68 6.17
C GLU A 133 -1.61 -3.73 4.99
N ARG A 134 -2.67 -2.94 4.80
CA ARG A 134 -2.75 -1.91 3.78
C ARG A 134 -3.62 -0.77 4.28
N GLU A 135 -3.14 0.45 4.09
CA GLU A 135 -3.81 1.69 4.45
C GLU A 135 -3.86 2.64 3.25
N GLY A 136 -4.93 3.44 3.17
CA GLY A 136 -5.09 4.42 2.11
C GLY A 136 -4.16 5.63 2.30
N GLY A 137 -3.49 6.06 1.24
CA GLY A 137 -2.62 7.24 1.23
C GLY A 137 -1.19 6.98 1.67
N ASP A 138 -0.50 8.08 2.01
CA ASP A 138 0.90 8.13 2.48
C ASP A 138 0.97 8.64 3.94
N PRO A 139 0.47 7.88 4.93
CA PRO A 139 0.52 8.28 6.34
C PRO A 139 1.96 8.42 6.86
N LEU A 140 2.92 7.69 6.27
CA LEU A 140 4.34 7.72 6.65
C LEU A 140 5.11 8.90 6.03
N ARG A 141 4.55 9.56 5.02
CA ARG A 141 5.12 10.70 4.29
C ARG A 141 6.51 10.42 3.71
N PHE A 142 6.73 9.21 3.20
CA PHE A 142 7.98 8.83 2.51
C PHE A 142 8.03 9.16 1.01
N SER A 143 6.92 9.44 0.34
CA SER A 143 6.95 9.79 -1.10
C SER A 143 7.73 11.07 -1.43
N GLY A 144 7.96 11.92 -0.43
CA GLY A 144 8.78 13.14 -0.52
C GLY A 144 10.20 13.02 0.05
N ARG A 145 10.67 11.82 0.40
CA ARG A 145 11.96 11.63 1.11
C ARG A 145 12.76 10.47 0.52
N THR A 146 14.08 10.57 0.61
CA THR A 146 15.01 9.46 0.27
C THR A 146 15.50 8.70 1.51
N GLN A 147 15.19 9.21 2.70
CA GLN A 147 15.52 8.59 3.98
C GLN A 147 14.31 8.60 4.92
N ALA A 148 14.08 7.47 5.57
CA ALA A 148 13.13 7.35 6.67
C ALA A 148 13.62 8.15 7.89
N LYS A 149 12.67 8.58 8.72
CA LYS A 149 12.98 9.37 9.92
C LYS A 149 13.88 8.63 10.91
N PHE A 150 13.79 7.30 10.95
CA PHE A 150 14.57 6.41 11.79
C PHE A 150 14.84 5.09 11.05
N VAL A 151 15.57 4.17 11.69
CA VAL A 151 15.74 2.79 11.21
C VAL A 151 14.78 1.88 11.95
N LEU A 152 14.06 1.02 11.24
CA LEU A 152 13.33 -0.09 11.85
C LEU A 152 14.34 -1.19 12.17
N THR A 153 14.78 -1.29 13.42
CA THR A 153 15.79 -2.28 13.85
C THR A 153 15.23 -3.70 13.98
N ALA A 154 13.91 -3.84 14.00
CA ALA A 154 13.18 -5.10 14.02
C ALA A 154 11.91 -4.97 13.17
N THR A 155 11.33 -6.10 12.77
CA THR A 155 10.03 -6.15 12.09
C THR A 155 8.96 -5.54 13.00
N PRO A 156 8.27 -4.47 12.58
CA PRO A 156 7.18 -3.89 13.36
C PRO A 156 5.99 -4.85 13.41
N ALA A 157 5.14 -4.70 14.41
CA ALA A 157 3.93 -5.52 14.55
C ALA A 157 2.88 -5.19 13.48
N ASN A 158 2.76 -3.91 13.12
CA ASN A 158 1.77 -3.37 12.18
C ASN A 158 2.17 -1.97 11.69
N LEU A 159 1.46 -1.44 10.69
CA LEU A 159 1.63 -0.08 10.17
C LEU A 159 1.36 0.99 11.24
N ALA A 160 0.35 0.80 12.08
CA ALA A 160 -0.02 1.76 13.13
C ALA A 160 1.13 2.02 14.12
N GLU A 161 1.93 1.00 14.47
CA GLU A 161 3.14 1.16 15.28
C GLU A 161 4.14 2.10 14.58
N VAL A 162 4.35 1.90 13.28
CA VAL A 162 5.30 2.69 12.49
C VAL A 162 4.82 4.13 12.34
N GLU A 163 3.53 4.33 12.08
CA GLU A 163 2.91 5.66 12.01
C GLU A 163 3.06 6.43 13.31
N GLY A 164 2.75 5.79 14.45
CA GLY A 164 2.93 6.39 15.77
C GLY A 164 4.38 6.84 16.00
N ARG A 165 5.36 6.03 15.59
CA ARG A 165 6.78 6.39 15.66
C ARG A 165 7.16 7.53 14.71
N VAL A 166 6.62 7.56 13.50
CA VAL A 166 6.84 8.66 12.54
C VAL A 166 6.26 9.97 13.04
N ALA A 167 5.08 9.93 13.67
CA ALA A 167 4.45 11.08 14.30
C ALA A 167 5.24 11.59 15.51
N ALA A 168 5.77 10.69 16.33
CA ALA A 168 6.58 11.02 17.49
C ALA A 168 8.02 11.49 17.15
N THR A 169 8.50 11.19 15.94
CA THR A 169 9.84 11.60 15.50
C THR A 169 9.77 13.00 14.87
N PRO A 170 10.41 14.03 15.46
CA PRO A 170 10.47 15.37 14.89
C PRO A 170 11.02 15.31 13.46
N GLU A 171 10.54 16.18 12.57
CA GLU A 171 11.29 16.43 11.35
C GLU A 171 12.60 17.09 11.77
N ASN A 172 13.74 16.48 11.42
CA ASN A 172 15.03 17.16 11.55
C ASN A 172 14.99 18.36 10.60
N LEU A 173 14.55 19.50 11.12
CA LEU A 173 14.84 20.81 10.54
C LEU A 173 16.34 20.97 10.71
N GLY A 174 17.09 20.60 9.67
CA GLY A 174 18.54 20.79 9.65
C GLY A 174 18.85 22.25 9.99
N TYR A 175 19.59 22.44 11.08
CA TYR A 175 20.43 23.62 11.27
C TYR A 175 21.78 23.34 10.64
#